data_AF-A0A094D644-F1
#
_entry.id   AF-A0A094D644-F1
#
_cell.length_a   1.000
_cell.length_b   1.000
_cell.length_c   1.000
_cell.angle_alpha   90.00
_cell.angle_beta   90.00
_cell.angle_gamma   90.00
#
_symmetry.space_group_name_H-M   'P 1'
#
loop_
_entity.id
_entity.type
_entity.pdbx_description
1 polymer ?
#
loop_
_entity_poly.entity_id
_entity_poly.type
_entity_poly.pdbx_seq_one_letter_code
_entity_poly.pdbx_strand_id
1 'polypeptide(L)' 'MRSALVSLLAIASLATASTLDANCPPGQVFCSFPGGAQVIYVCNALSQPVVQATCAEGLKCYEDDAANQAWCGWP' A
#
# COMPACT_ATOMS: atom_id res chain seq x y z
N MET A 1 7.72 2.93 -51.77
CA MET A 1 8.04 3.93 -50.72
C MET A 1 6.73 4.58 -50.27
N ARG A 2 6.59 4.86 -48.97
CA ARG A 2 5.41 5.36 -48.24
C ARG A 2 4.61 4.27 -47.52
N SER A 3 4.27 4.39 -46.25
CA SER A 3 4.86 5.09 -45.11
C SER A 3 4.26 4.37 -43.91
N ALA A 4 5.11 4.06 -42.94
CA ALA A 4 4.73 3.51 -41.66
C ALA A 4 3.72 4.39 -40.94
N LEU A 5 2.70 3.79 -40.32
CA LEU A 5 2.04 4.32 -39.14
C LEU A 5 1.81 3.15 -38.17
N VAL A 6 2.88 2.81 -37.46
CA VAL A 6 2.82 2.04 -36.22
C VAL A 6 2.09 2.93 -35.21
N SER A 7 0.79 2.69 -35.01
CA SER A 7 0.09 3.27 -33.86
C SER A 7 0.52 2.50 -32.62
N LEU A 8 1.51 3.07 -31.92
CA LEU A 8 1.86 2.68 -30.56
C LEU A 8 0.62 2.85 -29.68
N LEU A 9 0.02 1.73 -29.27
CA LEU A 9 -0.88 1.72 -28.13
C LEU A 9 -0.06 2.11 -26.91
N ALA A 10 -0.17 3.36 -26.49
CA ALA A 10 0.28 3.80 -25.18
C ALA A 10 -0.61 3.11 -24.14
N ILE A 11 -0.14 1.95 -23.66
CA ILE A 11 -0.71 1.30 -22.48
C ILE A 11 -0.32 2.21 -21.31
N ALA A 12 -1.19 3.16 -20.99
CA ALA A 12 -1.14 3.90 -19.75
C ALA A 12 -1.17 2.86 -18.63
N SER A 13 0.00 2.51 -18.12
CA SER A 13 0.11 1.64 -16.96
C SER A 13 -0.41 2.45 -15.79
N LEU A 14 -1.65 2.21 -15.39
CA LEU A 14 -2.18 2.68 -14.11
C LEU A 14 -1.40 1.97 -13.01
N ALA A 15 -0.21 2.48 -12.71
CA ALA A 15 0.36 2.30 -11.40
C ALA A 15 -0.54 3.11 -10.47
N THR A 16 -1.58 2.47 -9.92
CA THR A 16 -2.13 2.88 -8.63
C THR A 16 -1.04 2.64 -7.61
N ALA A 17 -0.05 3.52 -7.61
CA ALA A 17 0.78 3.73 -6.44
C ALA A 17 -0.23 4.13 -5.36
N SER A 18 -0.53 3.21 -4.45
CA SER A 18 -1.18 3.51 -3.20
C SER A 18 -0.28 4.51 -2.50
N THR A 19 -0.45 5.79 -2.80
CA THR A 19 0.22 6.88 -2.10
C THR A 19 -0.32 6.76 -0.69
N LEU A 20 0.49 6.21 0.21
CA LEU A 20 0.22 6.29 1.64
C LEU A 20 -0.08 7.77 1.91
N ASP A 21 -1.34 8.06 2.23
CA ASP A 21 -1.77 9.42 2.50
C ASP A 21 -0.91 9.93 3.65
N ALA A 22 -0.14 11.00 3.40
CA ALA A 22 0.99 11.38 4.24
C ALA A 22 0.57 12.04 5.57
N ASN A 23 -0.72 11.97 5.93
CA ASN A 23 -1.26 12.50 7.17
C ASN A 23 -2.26 11.52 7.77
N CYS A 24 -1.83 10.80 8.80
CA CYS A 24 -2.71 9.94 9.59
C CYS A 24 -2.65 10.33 11.08
N PRO A 25 -3.74 10.15 11.85
CA PRO A 25 -3.76 10.42 13.30
C PRO A 25 -2.62 9.69 14.03
N PRO A 26 -1.86 10.36 14.92
CA PRO A 26 -0.83 9.71 15.70
C PRO A 26 -1.36 8.47 16.45
N GLY A 27 -0.64 7.36 16.32
CA GLY A 27 -1.01 6.07 16.89
C GLY A 27 -2.00 5.25 16.05
N GLN A 28 -2.55 5.78 14.95
CA GLN A 28 -3.38 4.98 14.05
C GLN A 28 -2.55 3.85 13.43
N VAL A 29 -3.12 2.65 13.39
CA VAL A 29 -2.53 1.46 12.76
C VAL A 29 -3.38 1.06 11.55
N PHE A 30 -2.72 0.75 10.42
CA PHE A 30 -3.39 0.35 9.18
C PHE A 30 -2.48 -0.55 8.33
N CYS A 31 -3.04 -1.29 7.38
CA CYS A 31 -2.30 -2.08 6.41
C CYS A 31 -2.12 -1.30 5.11
N SER A 32 -0.98 -1.51 4.46
CA SER A 32 -0.73 -1.04 3.12
C SER A 32 0.06 -2.06 2.33
N PHE A 33 0.07 -1.89 1.01
CA PHE A 33 0.58 -2.89 0.06
C PHE A 33 1.69 -2.31 -0.84
N PRO A 34 2.74 -1.65 -0.28
CA PRO A 34 3.78 -1.04 -1.09
C PRO A 34 4.52 -2.11 -1.91
N GLY A 35 4.50 -1.98 -3.23
CA GLY A 35 5.16 -2.94 -4.13
C GLY A 35 4.64 -4.37 -4.00
N GLY A 36 3.40 -4.57 -3.50
CA GLY A 36 2.79 -5.89 -3.31
C GLY A 36 3.14 -6.61 -2.01
N ALA A 37 4.03 -6.04 -1.18
CA ALA A 37 4.30 -6.56 0.16
C ALA A 37 3.20 -6.10 1.13
N GLN A 38 2.71 -6.98 2.00
CA GLN A 38 1.70 -6.62 2.99
C GLN A 38 2.39 -6.07 4.24
N VAL A 39 2.18 -4.80 4.54
CA VAL A 39 2.91 -4.06 5.56
C VAL A 39 1.92 -3.38 6.51
N ILE A 40 2.15 -3.52 7.80
CA ILE A 40 1.45 -2.80 8.86
C ILE A 40 2.22 -1.51 9.14
N TYR A 41 1.53 -0.38 9.04
CA TYR A 41 2.02 0.92 9.39
C TYR A 41 1.41 1.40 10.70
N VAL A 42 2.19 2.15 11.47
CA VAL A 42 1.71 2.96 12.58
C VAL A 42 2.05 4.42 12.32
N CYS A 43 1.13 5.31 12.62
CA CYS A 43 1.34 6.75 12.48
C CYS A 43 2.14 7.28 13.68
N ASN A 44 3.28 7.90 13.42
CA ASN A 44 4.10 8.48 14.47
C ASN A 44 3.49 9.80 15.00
N ALA A 45 4.15 10.43 15.98
CA ALA A 45 3.73 11.70 16.57
C ALA A 45 3.71 12.89 15.59
N LEU A 46 4.35 12.76 14.42
CA LEU A 46 4.37 13.75 13.35
C LEU A 46 3.33 13.47 12.27
N SER A 47 2.38 12.57 12.53
CA SER A 47 1.36 12.12 11.58
C SER A 47 1.91 11.43 10.33
N GLN A 48 3.13 10.91 10.42
CA GLN A 48 3.77 10.19 9.32
C GLN A 48 3.65 8.68 9.52
N PRO A 49 3.29 7.92 8.48
CA PRO A 49 3.25 6.47 8.56
C PRO A 49 4.67 5.90 8.62
N VAL A 50 4.93 5.09 9.64
CA VAL A 50 6.17 4.33 9.80
C VAL A 50 5.87 2.84 9.82
N VAL A 51 6.75 2.03 9.22
CA VAL A 51 6.57 0.57 9.19
C VAL A 51 6.65 0.02 10.60
N GLN A 52 5.60 -0.68 11.02
CA GLN A 52 5.57 -1.43 12.28
C GLN A 52 5.95 -2.90 12.05
N ALA A 53 5.40 -3.52 11.01
CA ALA A 53 5.69 -4.91 10.66
C ALA A 53 5.45 -5.19 9.18
N THR A 54 6.12 -6.18 8.64
CA THR A 54 5.86 -6.73 7.30
C THR A 54 5.38 -8.17 7.45
N CYS A 55 4.25 -8.50 6.85
CA CYS A 55 3.73 -9.87 6.89
C CYS A 55 4.60 -10.80 6.04
N ALA A 56 4.83 -12.00 6.57
CA ALA A 56 5.52 -13.06 5.85
C ALA A 56 4.73 -13.47 4.59
N GLU A 57 5.43 -14.09 3.64
CA GLU A 57 4.81 -14.65 2.44
C GLU A 57 3.68 -15.62 2.81
N GLY A 58 2.55 -15.52 2.12
CA GLY A 58 1.35 -16.33 2.38
C GLY A 58 0.41 -15.79 3.47
N LEU A 59 0.87 -14.89 4.35
CA LEU A 59 0.00 -14.23 5.33
C LEU A 59 -0.71 -13.03 4.73
N LYS A 60 -1.89 -12.71 5.26
CA LYS A 60 -2.72 -11.55 4.93
C LYS A 60 -2.69 -10.54 6.07
N CYS A 61 -2.70 -9.26 5.71
CA CYS A 61 -2.84 -8.17 6.67
C CYS A 61 -4.33 -7.91 6.90
N TYR A 62 -4.72 -7.86 8.16
CA TYR A 62 -6.08 -7.56 8.62
C TYR A 62 -6.04 -6.29 9.45
N GLU A 63 -7.10 -5.48 9.32
CA GLU A 63 -7.28 -4.23 10.06
C GLU A 63 -8.60 -4.27 10.82
N ASP A 64 -8.59 -3.74 12.03
CA ASP A 64 -9.77 -3.40 12.82
C ASP A 64 -9.70 -1.92 13.19
N ASP A 65 -10.42 -1.10 12.43
CA ASP A 65 -10.50 0.35 12.64
C ASP A 65 -11.12 0.72 13.99
N ALA A 66 -12.04 -0.10 14.52
CA ALA A 66 -12.71 0.17 15.78
C ALA A 66 -11.77 -0.09 16.97
N ALA A 67 -10.94 -1.12 16.88
CA ALA A 67 -9.92 -1.44 17.87
C ALA A 67 -8.60 -0.68 17.64
N ASN A 68 -8.42 -0.03 16.49
CA ASN A 68 -7.16 0.56 16.02
C ASN A 68 -6.01 -0.46 16.05
N GLN A 69 -6.24 -1.62 15.42
CA GLN A 69 -5.29 -2.73 15.39
C GLN A 69 -5.11 -3.26 13.97
N ALA A 70 -3.92 -3.79 13.70
CA ALA A 70 -3.67 -4.59 12.52
C ALA A 70 -2.77 -5.79 12.86
N TRP A 71 -2.93 -6.89 12.14
CA TRP A 71 -2.15 -8.10 12.34
C TRP A 71 -1.98 -8.91 11.05
N CYS A 72 -0.94 -9.74 11.03
CA CYS A 72 -0.72 -10.72 9.98
C CYS A 72 -1.40 -12.04 10.36
N GLY A 73 -2.28 -12.55 9.52
CA GLY A 73 -3.02 -13.80 9.75
C GLY A 73 -3.10 -14.67 8.51
N TRP A 74 -3.58 -15.90 8.68
CA TRP A 74 -3.92 -16.77 7.55
C TRP A 74 -5.28 -16.36 6.96
N PRO A 75 -5.43 -16.39 5.62
CA PRO A 75 -6.73 -16.23 4.93
C PRO A 75 -7.80 -17.20 5.43
#